data_AF-A0A212LQH9-F1
#
_entry.id   AF-A0A212LQH9-F1
#
_cell.length_a   1.000
_cell.length_b   1.000
_cell.length_c   1.000
_cell.angle_alpha   90.00
_cell.angle_beta   90.00
_cell.angle_gamma   90.00
#
_symmetry.space_group_name_H-M   'P 1'
#
loop_
_entity.id
_entity.type
_entity.pdbx_description
1 polymer ?
#
loop_
_entity_poly.entity_id
_entity_poly.type
_entity_poly.pdbx_seq_one_letter_code
_entity_poly.pdbx_strand_id
1 'polypeptide(L)'
;MLTPDEYGAYKGRQRRNDDSRKQFLAVARLEKIGSIASDAQISDEVAAVTQNRPAPIELVKYNRELFDRIADDARMDAIRASAPKLFAYLGDPDGAAIPRDDFWVGDSVRETHFMGSWRQRR
;
A
#
# COMPACT_ATOMS: atom_id res chain seq x y z
N MET A 1 -4.95 -32.34 -14.62
CA MET A 1 -5.66 -31.16 -15.17
C MET A 1 -6.61 -30.68 -14.10
N LEU A 2 -6.58 -29.40 -13.71
CA LEU A 2 -7.61 -28.84 -12.82
C LEU A 2 -8.93 -28.83 -13.58
N THR A 3 -10.01 -29.28 -12.95
CA THR A 3 -11.35 -29.15 -13.53
C THR A 3 -11.74 -27.66 -13.61
N PRO A 4 -12.67 -27.25 -14.49
CA PRO A 4 -13.06 -25.85 -14.64
C PRO A 4 -13.47 -25.18 -13.32
N ASP A 5 -14.13 -25.92 -12.42
CA ASP A 5 -14.55 -25.44 -11.11
C ASP A 5 -13.35 -25.24 -10.15
N GLU A 6 -12.38 -26.15 -10.19
CA GLU A 6 -11.13 -26.03 -9.43
C GLU A 6 -10.24 -24.88 -9.94
N TYR A 7 -10.24 -24.64 -11.25
CA TYR A 7 -9.52 -23.52 -11.86
C TYR A 7 -10.13 -22.17 -11.44
N GLY A 8 -11.46 -22.06 -11.44
CA GLY A 8 -12.17 -20.89 -10.94
C GLY A 8 -11.85 -20.61 -9.45
N ALA A 9 -11.91 -21.63 -8.60
CA ALA A 9 -11.57 -21.53 -7.19
C ALA A 9 -10.09 -21.13 -6.96
N TYR A 10 -9.17 -21.68 -7.75
CA TYR A 10 -7.74 -21.33 -7.71
C TYR A 10 -7.50 -19.86 -8.09
N LYS A 11 -8.06 -19.40 -9.22
CA LYS A 11 -7.92 -18.00 -9.65
C LYS A 11 -8.61 -17.04 -8.67
N GLY A 12 -9.71 -17.46 -8.05
CA GLY A 12 -10.37 -16.72 -6.97
C GLY A 12 -9.45 -16.52 -5.76
N ARG A 13 -8.76 -17.57 -5.31
CA ARG A 13 -7.75 -17.48 -4.24
C ARG A 13 -6.59 -16.56 -4.61
N GLN A 14 -6.08 -16.66 -5.84
CA GLN A 14 -5.00 -15.77 -6.29
C GLN A 14 -5.41 -14.30 -6.26
N ARG A 15 -6.60 -13.96 -6.79
CA ARG A 15 -7.11 -12.58 -6.79
C ARG A 15 -7.22 -12.01 -5.38
N ARG A 16 -7.76 -12.79 -4.44
CA ARG A 16 -7.86 -12.38 -3.03
C ARG A 16 -6.48 -12.13 -2.41
N ASN A 17 -5.52 -13.03 -2.62
CA ASN A 17 -4.16 -12.86 -2.10
C ASN A 17 -3.46 -11.62 -2.69
N ASP A 18 -3.65 -11.36 -3.99
CA ASP A 18 -3.12 -10.16 -4.63
C ASP A 18 -3.74 -8.87 -4.09
N ASP A 19 -5.06 -8.88 -3.83
CA ASP A 19 -5.77 -7.74 -3.25
C ASP A 19 -5.32 -7.47 -1.81
N SER A 20 -5.22 -8.50 -0.96
CA SER A 20 -4.69 -8.38 0.41
C SER A 20 -3.26 -7.83 0.40
N ARG A 21 -2.42 -8.29 -0.53
CA ARG A 21 -1.04 -7.79 -0.67
C ARG A 21 -1.01 -6.31 -1.06
N LYS A 22 -1.87 -5.87 -1.99
CA LYS A 22 -1.96 -4.47 -2.40
C LYS A 22 -2.42 -3.58 -1.25
N GLN A 23 -3.41 -4.02 -0.48
CA GLN A 23 -3.89 -3.32 0.72
C GLN A 23 -2.78 -3.20 1.76
N PHE A 24 -2.08 -4.30 2.06
CA PHE A 24 -0.95 -4.29 3.01
C PHE A 24 0.14 -3.30 2.58
N LEU A 25 0.54 -3.32 1.30
CA LEU A 25 1.53 -2.38 0.77
C LEU A 25 1.06 -0.92 0.85
N ALA A 26 -0.24 -0.66 0.68
CA ALA A 26 -0.80 0.68 0.83
C ALA A 26 -0.78 1.14 2.30
N VAL A 27 -1.14 0.26 3.25
CA VAL A 27 -1.05 0.57 4.70
C VAL A 27 0.39 0.80 5.14
N ALA A 28 1.33 -0.07 4.74
CA ALA A 28 2.74 0.12 5.07
C ALA A 28 3.32 1.42 4.49
N ARG A 29 2.79 1.91 3.35
CA ARG A 29 3.12 3.24 2.82
C ARG A 29 2.52 4.35 3.65
N LEU A 30 1.26 4.23 4.08
CA LEU A 30 0.60 5.20 4.97
C LEU A 30 1.35 5.38 6.30
N GLU A 31 1.82 4.29 6.92
CA GLU A 31 2.61 4.37 8.16
C GLU A 31 3.92 5.16 7.96
N LYS A 32 4.53 5.08 6.77
CA LYS A 32 5.73 5.85 6.43
C LYS A 32 5.44 7.34 6.22
N ILE A 33 4.20 7.71 5.87
CA ILE A 33 3.77 9.10 5.66
C ILE A 33 3.70 9.90 6.98
N GLY A 34 3.67 9.23 8.14
CA GLY A 34 3.76 9.89 9.45
C GLY A 34 5.10 10.60 9.71
N SER A 35 6.09 10.45 8.83
CA SER A 35 7.36 11.19 8.87
C SER A 35 7.22 12.50 8.09
N ILE A 36 7.55 13.63 8.74
CA ILE A 36 7.55 14.96 8.11
C ILE A 36 8.54 14.95 6.94
N ALA A 37 8.02 15.02 5.71
CA ALA A 37 8.84 15.09 4.50
C ALA A 37 9.62 16.40 4.44
N SER A 38 10.87 16.36 3.97
CA SER A 38 11.69 17.56 3.78
C SER A 38 11.21 18.38 2.57
N ASP A 39 11.55 19.68 2.54
CA ASP A 39 11.21 20.55 1.40
C ASP A 39 11.72 19.99 0.05
N ALA A 40 12.89 19.34 0.06
CA ALA A 40 13.47 18.71 -1.12
C ALA A 40 12.64 17.51 -1.59
N GLN A 41 12.20 16.66 -0.65
CA GLN A 41 11.36 15.50 -0.97
C GLN A 41 10.01 15.93 -1.56
N ILE A 42 9.40 16.96 -0.98
CA ILE A 42 8.13 17.49 -1.47
C ILE A 42 8.27 18.13 -2.85
N SER A 43 9.40 18.82 -3.09
CA SER A 43 9.72 19.35 -4.42
C SER A 43 9.78 18.24 -5.48
N ASP A 44 10.49 17.16 -5.16
CA ASP A 44 10.66 16.01 -6.07
C ASP A 44 9.33 15.28 -6.30
N GLU A 45 8.52 15.11 -5.26
CA GLU A 45 7.19 14.49 -5.37
C GLU A 45 6.26 15.32 -6.25
N VAL A 46 6.15 16.63 -6.01
CA VAL A 46 5.31 17.51 -6.82
C VAL A 46 5.81 17.58 -8.27
N ALA A 47 7.12 17.57 -8.50
CA ALA A 47 7.70 17.50 -9.83
C ALA A 47 7.32 16.20 -10.56
N ALA A 48 7.37 15.06 -9.88
CA ALA A 48 6.98 13.77 -10.45
C ALA A 48 5.49 13.74 -10.83
N VAL A 49 4.62 14.32 -10.01
CA VAL A 49 3.17 14.39 -10.24
C VAL A 49 2.83 15.33 -11.39
N THR A 50 3.43 16.52 -11.39
CA THR A 50 3.16 17.57 -12.39
C THR A 50 3.96 17.39 -13.69
N GLN A 51 4.82 16.37 -13.75
CA GLN A 51 5.76 16.11 -14.85
C GLN A 51 6.67 17.32 -15.17
N ASN A 52 6.97 18.11 -14.14
CA ASN A 52 7.84 19.27 -14.22
C ASN A 52 9.17 19.01 -13.52
N ARG A 53 10.05 20.02 -13.53
CA ARG A 53 11.31 19.97 -12.76
C ARG A 53 11.04 20.30 -11.29
N PRO A 54 11.87 19.77 -10.35
CA PRO A 54 11.83 20.16 -8.95
C PRO A 54 11.91 21.68 -8.79
N ALA A 55 11.00 22.22 -7.97
CA ALA A 55 11.02 23.61 -7.60
C ALA A 55 12.22 23.93 -6.67
N PRO A 56 12.76 25.15 -6.72
CA PRO A 56 13.76 25.60 -5.75
C PRO A 56 13.21 25.50 -4.32
N ILE A 57 14.07 25.10 -3.37
CA ILE A 57 13.69 24.89 -1.96
C ILE A 57 13.01 26.13 -1.36
N GLU A 58 13.49 27.33 -1.66
CA GLU A 58 12.91 28.58 -1.13
C GLU A 58 11.47 28.81 -1.60
N LEU A 59 11.14 28.36 -2.81
CA LEU A 59 9.77 28.43 -3.34
C LEU A 59 8.85 27.40 -2.66
N VAL A 60 9.39 26.21 -2.35
CA VAL A 60 8.66 25.19 -1.58
C VAL A 60 8.40 25.67 -0.16
N LYS A 61 9.39 26.23 0.53
CA LYS A 61 9.23 26.79 1.88
C LYS A 61 8.15 27.87 1.93
N TYR A 62 8.19 28.82 0.98
CA TYR A 62 7.22 29.92 0.94
C TYR A 62 5.80 29.44 0.63
N ASN A 63 5.66 28.34 -0.11
CA ASN A 63 4.37 27.79 -0.53
C ASN A 63 4.11 26.40 0.06
N ARG A 64 4.63 26.14 1.26
CA ARG A 64 4.74 24.79 1.84
C ARG A 64 3.41 24.06 1.85
N GLU A 65 2.35 24.73 2.30
CA GLU A 65 1.00 24.17 2.35
C GLU A 65 0.45 23.77 0.97
N LEU A 66 0.77 24.53 -0.08
CA LEU A 66 0.33 24.21 -1.45
C LEU A 66 1.04 22.98 -1.98
N PHE A 67 2.36 22.89 -1.75
CA PHE A 67 3.15 21.74 -2.16
C PHE A 67 2.78 20.48 -1.37
N ASP A 68 2.57 20.60 -0.06
CA ASP A 68 2.11 19.50 0.79
C ASP A 68 0.73 18.99 0.32
N ARG A 69 -0.21 19.90 0.01
CA ARG A 69 -1.52 19.51 -0.52
C ARG A 69 -1.42 18.75 -1.85
N ILE A 70 -0.62 19.23 -2.79
CA ILE A 70 -0.45 18.55 -4.09
C ILE A 70 0.17 17.16 -3.91
N ALA A 71 1.18 17.05 -3.04
CA ALA A 71 1.81 15.77 -2.72
C ALA A 71 0.81 14.81 -2.07
N ASP A 72 0.02 15.30 -1.11
CA ASP A 72 -0.99 14.50 -0.42
C ASP A 72 -2.12 14.05 -1.35
N ASP A 73 -2.64 14.93 -2.20
CA ASP A 73 -3.67 14.59 -3.20
C ASP A 73 -3.16 13.48 -4.13
N ALA A 74 -1.93 13.60 -4.63
CA ALA A 74 -1.31 12.60 -5.48
C ALA A 74 -1.10 11.24 -4.77
N ARG A 75 -0.73 11.26 -3.49
CA ARG A 75 -0.60 10.05 -2.67
C ARG A 75 -1.96 9.38 -2.47
N MET A 76 -3.00 10.16 -2.20
CA MET A 76 -4.38 9.64 -2.06
C MET A 76 -4.88 9.04 -3.37
N ASP A 77 -4.61 9.65 -4.51
CA ASP A 77 -4.93 9.09 -5.82
C ASP A 77 -4.19 7.78 -6.10
N ALA A 78 -2.92 7.69 -5.70
CA ALA A 78 -2.15 6.44 -5.82
C ALA A 78 -2.71 5.33 -4.94
N ILE A 79 -3.19 5.64 -3.73
CA ILE A 79 -3.86 4.68 -2.83
C ILE A 79 -5.20 4.25 -3.44
N ARG A 80 -5.98 5.20 -3.95
CA ARG A 80 -7.25 4.93 -4.63
C ARG A 80 -7.07 3.98 -5.82
N ALA A 81 -6.02 4.16 -6.61
CA ALA A 81 -5.72 3.32 -7.76
C ALA A 81 -5.19 1.93 -7.37
N SER A 82 -4.36 1.84 -6.34
CA SER A 82 -3.68 0.59 -5.95
C SER A 82 -4.50 -0.28 -5.00
N ALA A 83 -5.30 0.33 -4.11
CA ALA A 83 -6.08 -0.35 -3.09
C ALA A 83 -7.48 0.30 -2.94
N PRO A 84 -8.36 0.22 -3.97
CA PRO A 84 -9.65 0.92 -4.00
C PRO A 84 -10.60 0.51 -2.85
N LYS A 85 -10.55 -0.76 -2.39
CA LYS A 85 -11.32 -1.22 -1.22
C LYS A 85 -10.86 -0.52 0.07
N LEU A 86 -9.55 -0.40 0.28
CA LEU A 86 -8.99 0.30 1.44
C LEU A 86 -9.36 1.79 1.39
N PHE A 87 -9.28 2.40 0.21
CA PHE A 87 -9.66 3.80 0.02
C PHE A 87 -11.14 4.04 0.35
N ALA A 88 -12.04 3.15 -0.09
CA ALA A 88 -13.46 3.23 0.25
C ALA A 88 -13.71 3.12 1.77
N TYR A 89 -13.00 2.22 2.46
CA TYR A 89 -13.07 2.07 3.92
C TYR A 89 -12.60 3.32 4.66
N LEU A 90 -11.50 3.94 4.23
CA LEU A 90 -10.97 5.13 4.87
C LEU A 90 -11.88 6.36 4.68
N GLY A 91 -12.61 6.44 3.56
CA GLY A 91 -13.53 7.53 3.27
C GLY A 91 -14.89 7.41 3.97
N ASP A 92 -15.37 6.18 4.20
CA ASP A 92 -16.63 5.90 4.88
C ASP A 92 -16.55 4.56 5.64
N PRO A 93 -16.02 4.55 6.88
CA PRO A 93 -15.81 3.32 7.63
C PRO A 93 -17.11 2.62 8.02
N ASP A 94 -18.23 3.36 8.11
CA ASP A 94 -19.54 2.83 8.51
C ASP A 94 -20.38 2.35 7.31
N GLY A 95 -20.21 2.97 6.13
CA GLY A 95 -20.92 2.60 4.89
C GLY A 95 -20.15 1.64 3.98
N ALA A 96 -18.83 1.49 4.16
CA ALA A 96 -18.05 0.48 3.48
C ALA A 96 -18.29 -0.90 4.10
N ALA A 97 -19.38 -1.56 3.70
CA ALA A 97 -19.61 -2.98 3.98
C ALA A 97 -18.57 -3.84 3.23
N ILE A 98 -17.31 -3.75 3.64
CA ILE A 98 -16.25 -4.67 3.25
C ILE A 98 -16.36 -5.81 4.27
N PRO A 99 -16.80 -7.01 3.85
CA PRO A 99 -16.89 -8.13 4.75
C PRO A 99 -15.54 -8.36 5.43
N ARG A 100 -15.54 -8.65 6.73
CA ARG A 100 -14.30 -8.93 7.48
C ARG A 100 -13.45 -10.02 6.83
N ASP A 101 -14.09 -10.93 6.09
CA ASP A 101 -13.46 -12.00 5.30
C ASP A 101 -12.67 -11.50 4.07
N ASP A 102 -12.96 -10.31 3.57
CA ASP A 102 -12.20 -9.65 2.51
C ASP A 102 -10.95 -8.93 3.05
N PHE A 103 -10.84 -8.80 4.38
CA PHE A 103 -9.70 -8.25 5.10
C PHE A 103 -8.79 -9.34 5.68
N TRP A 104 -8.73 -10.53 5.04
CA TRP A 104 -7.80 -11.59 5.43
C TRP A 104 -6.34 -11.09 5.27
N VAL A 105 -5.83 -10.46 6.33
CA VAL A 105 -4.41 -10.37 6.64
C VAL A 105 -4.05 -11.76 7.11
N GLY A 106 -3.59 -12.59 6.16
CA GLY A 106 -3.13 -13.94 6.43
C GLY A 106 -2.19 -13.97 7.63
N ASP A 107 -2.50 -14.86 8.56
CA ASP A 107 -1.67 -15.30 9.69
C ASP A 107 -0.40 -16.04 9.20
N SER A 108 0.22 -15.60 8.12
CA SER A 108 1.38 -16.24 7.48
C SER A 108 2.72 -15.73 8.00
N VAL A 109 2.76 -15.25 9.24
CA VAL A 109 4.02 -15.03 9.99
C VAL A 109 4.01 -15.96 11.20
N ARG A 110 4.04 -17.28 10.96
CA ARG A 110 4.60 -18.31 11.84
C ARG A 110 4.45 -19.69 11.21
N GLU A 111 5.32 -19.99 10.26
CA GLU A 111 5.88 -21.34 10.07
C GLU A 111 7.01 -21.24 9.03
N THR A 112 8.01 -20.39 9.32
CA THR A 112 9.35 -20.70 8.84
C THR A 112 9.74 -22.00 9.53
N HIS A 113 9.63 -23.10 8.79
CA HIS A 113 10.31 -24.36 9.03
C HIS A 113 11.72 -24.09 9.56
N PHE A 114 11.89 -24.16 10.88
CA PHE A 114 13.20 -24.35 11.49
C PHE A 114 13.50 -25.85 11.40
N MET A 115 13.66 -26.37 10.19
CA MET A 115 14.31 -27.66 9.95
C MET A 115 15.83 -27.45 10.00
N GLY A 116 16.29 -26.99 11.17
CA GLY A 116 17.70 -26.99 11.54
C GLY A 116 18.09 -28.40 11.94
N SER A 117 18.59 -29.15 10.96
CA SER A 117 19.59 -30.22 11.07
C SER A 117 20.09 -30.50 12.50
N TRP A 118 19.49 -31.48 13.18
CA TRP A 118 20.17 -32.20 14.26
C TRP A 118 21.05 -33.29 13.63
N ARG A 119 22.23 -32.90 13.16
CA ARG A 119 23.33 -33.84 12.87
C ARG A 119 24.37 -33.76 13.99
N GLN A 120 24.39 -34.84 14.77
CA GLN A 120 25.56 -35.50 15.38
C GLN A 120 26.64 -34.58 15.98
N ARG A 121 26.65 -34.48 17.32
CA ARG A 121 27.91 -34.38 18.06
C ARG A 121 28.25 -35.76 18.64
N ARG A 122 29.50 -36.15 18.40
CA ARG A 122 30.24 -37.21 19.09
C ARG A 122 30.25 -36.97 20.60
#